data_AF-A0A9D6FZK7-F1
#
_entry.id   AF-A0A9D6FZK7-F1
#
_cell.length_a   1.000
_cell.length_b   1.000
_cell.length_c   1.000
_cell.angle_alpha   90.00
_cell.angle_beta   90.00
_cell.angle_gamma   90.00
#
_symmetry.space_group_name_H-M   'P 1'
#
loop_
_entity.id
_entity.type
_entity.pdbx_description
1 polymer ?
#
loop_
_entity_poly.entity_id
_entity_poly.type
_entity_poly.pdbx_seq_one_letter_code
_entity_poly.pdbx_strand_id
1 'polypeptide(L)'
;MKMLGLTIAAALLVFSGCAKPVSTTSTTTSAPVITTSTASTTSAAAKPSTTVVTTAAPKPATPTGPYGELRIAIASFSGAVLDPTQGSISNNWNLLSPIFDWFLRVKPGGELGPGVVEKWELSGNALTFHFRKGIKFSNGDDLTAEDGKASIERQAAMNRFYVAEIKGWLSSMEVPDPYTLVIR
;
A
#
# COMPACT_ATOMS: atom_id res chain seq x y z
N MET A 1 59.77 16.54 19.16
CA MET A 1 60.54 17.54 18.36
C MET A 1 59.72 17.91 17.14
N LYS A 2 59.40 19.21 16.99
CA LYS A 2 58.92 19.96 15.79
C LYS A 2 57.44 19.72 15.37
N MET A 3 56.48 20.57 15.76
CA MET A 3 56.07 21.92 15.26
C MET A 3 55.31 21.89 13.91
N LEU A 4 54.03 22.29 13.87
CA LEU A 4 53.49 23.64 13.52
C LEU A 4 53.03 23.61 12.03
N GLY A 5 51.75 23.70 11.64
CA GLY A 5 50.81 24.80 11.79
C GLY A 5 50.89 25.75 10.57
N LEU A 6 49.88 25.75 9.66
CA LEU A 6 49.59 26.90 8.76
C LEU A 6 48.23 26.79 8.04
N THR A 7 47.34 27.75 8.29
CA THR A 7 46.11 28.10 7.55
C THR A 7 46.41 29.15 6.47
N ILE A 8 45.91 28.99 5.24
CA ILE A 8 45.68 30.04 4.22
C ILE A 8 44.46 29.63 3.34
N ALA A 9 43.32 30.35 3.46
CA ALA A 9 42.69 31.25 2.48
C ALA A 9 42.22 30.56 1.17
N ALA A 10 40.93 30.50 0.84
CA ALA A 10 39.99 31.54 0.40
C ALA A 10 39.70 31.46 -1.11
N ALA A 11 38.42 31.66 -1.45
CA ALA A 11 37.87 32.23 -2.68
C ALA A 11 37.68 31.37 -3.96
N LEU A 12 36.39 31.23 -4.28
CA LEU A 12 35.74 31.34 -5.60
C LEU A 12 36.27 30.52 -6.79
N LEU A 13 35.49 29.51 -7.17
CA LEU A 13 35.38 29.03 -8.56
C LEU A 13 33.92 29.00 -8.98
N VAL A 14 33.54 30.05 -9.72
CA VAL A 14 32.31 30.16 -10.51
C VAL A 14 32.43 29.17 -11.67
N PHE A 15 31.59 28.13 -11.69
CA PHE A 15 31.43 27.29 -12.88
C PHE A 15 30.21 27.76 -13.69
N SER A 16 30.56 28.38 -14.81
CA SER A 16 29.69 28.85 -15.88
C SER A 16 28.85 27.72 -16.46
N GLY A 17 27.53 27.93 -16.50
CA GLY A 17 26.59 27.07 -17.19
C GLY A 17 26.65 27.26 -18.71
N CYS A 18 26.58 26.15 -19.43
CA CYS A 18 26.17 26.12 -20.83
C CYS A 18 25.08 25.06 -20.98
N ALA A 19 23.83 25.51 -20.97
CA ALA A 19 22.70 24.76 -21.48
C ALA A 19 22.85 24.58 -23.00
N LYS A 20 22.58 23.38 -23.51
CA LYS A 20 22.24 23.15 -24.91
C LYS A 20 20.96 22.29 -25.00
N PRO A 21 20.11 22.54 -26.00
CA PRO A 21 18.69 22.24 -25.93
C PRO A 21 18.31 20.85 -26.44
N VAL A 22 17.20 20.38 -25.86
CA VAL A 22 16.11 19.58 -26.43
C VAL A 22 16.23 19.27 -27.93
N SER A 23 16.21 17.97 -28.23
CA SER A 23 15.55 17.43 -29.42
C SER A 23 14.72 16.22 -29.02
N THR A 24 13.42 16.40 -29.18
CA THR A 24 12.32 15.44 -29.13
C THR A 24 12.52 14.35 -30.19
N THR A 25 12.33 13.08 -29.83
CA THR A 25 11.87 12.07 -30.80
C THR A 25 10.96 11.08 -30.07
N SER A 26 9.67 11.25 -30.29
CA SER A 26 8.61 10.32 -29.93
C SER A 26 8.66 9.14 -30.88
N THR A 27 8.90 7.93 -30.39
CA THR A 27 8.66 6.71 -31.17
C THR A 27 7.45 6.00 -30.59
N THR A 28 6.34 6.15 -31.29
CA THR A 28 5.05 5.51 -31.06
C THR A 28 5.15 4.01 -31.28
N THR A 29 5.03 3.24 -30.19
CA THR A 29 4.80 1.79 -30.20
C THR A 29 3.33 1.53 -30.55
N SER A 30 3.06 0.92 -31.70
CA SER A 30 1.74 0.38 -32.03
C SER A 30 1.73 -1.12 -31.77
N ALA A 31 0.83 -1.54 -30.87
CA ALA A 31 0.51 -2.93 -30.59
C ALA A 31 -0.46 -3.49 -31.66
N PRO A 32 -0.43 -4.80 -31.95
CA PRO A 32 -1.31 -5.39 -32.94
C PRO A 32 -2.74 -5.58 -32.41
N VAL A 33 -3.69 -5.31 -33.30
CA VAL A 33 -5.13 -5.49 -33.17
C VAL A 33 -5.47 -6.98 -33.26
N ILE A 34 -6.23 -7.50 -32.29
CA ILE A 34 -6.89 -8.81 -32.40
C ILE A 34 -8.33 -8.57 -32.86
N THR A 35 -8.67 -9.13 -34.03
CA THR A 35 -10.04 -9.11 -34.58
C THR A 35 -10.57 -10.55 -34.65
N THR A 36 -11.76 -10.74 -34.07
CA THR A 36 -12.82 -11.71 -34.41
C THR A 36 -12.52 -13.21 -34.46
N SER A 37 -13.28 -14.00 -33.68
CA SER A 37 -13.92 -15.22 -34.20
C SER A 37 -15.16 -15.62 -33.38
N THR A 38 -16.31 -15.46 -34.03
CA THR A 38 -17.41 -16.43 -34.24
C THR A 38 -18.05 -17.17 -33.05
N ALA A 39 -19.36 -16.91 -32.94
CA ALA A 39 -20.34 -17.63 -32.14
C ALA A 39 -20.57 -19.09 -32.58
N SER A 40 -20.97 -19.95 -31.64
CA SER A 40 -21.70 -21.18 -31.94
C SER A 40 -22.83 -21.41 -30.95
N THR A 41 -24.01 -21.60 -31.50
CA THR A 41 -25.28 -21.93 -30.87
C THR A 41 -25.38 -23.44 -30.62
N THR A 42 -26.12 -23.84 -29.59
CA THR A 42 -27.20 -24.86 -29.56
C THR A 42 -27.10 -25.92 -28.45
N SER A 43 -28.21 -26.02 -27.71
CA SER A 43 -28.88 -27.24 -27.21
C SER A 43 -28.62 -27.77 -25.81
N ALA A 44 -29.40 -27.22 -24.87
CA ALA A 44 -30.29 -27.88 -23.92
C ALA A 44 -30.00 -29.34 -23.47
N ALA A 45 -29.76 -29.49 -22.17
CA ALA A 45 -30.18 -30.65 -21.38
C ALA A 45 -30.71 -30.16 -20.02
N ALA A 46 -32.00 -30.37 -19.78
CA ALA A 46 -32.71 -29.95 -18.57
C ALA A 46 -32.30 -30.81 -17.36
N LYS A 47 -31.94 -30.16 -16.25
CA LYS A 47 -31.71 -30.76 -14.93
C LYS A 47 -32.57 -30.01 -13.89
N PRO A 48 -33.11 -30.69 -12.84
CA PRO A 48 -34.21 -30.16 -12.03
C PRO A 48 -33.86 -28.85 -11.33
N SER A 49 -34.80 -27.90 -11.38
CA SER A 49 -34.68 -26.59 -10.76
C SER A 49 -34.95 -26.70 -9.26
N THR A 50 -33.88 -26.67 -8.47
CA THR A 50 -33.96 -26.38 -7.03
C THR A 50 -34.13 -24.87 -6.87
N THR A 51 -35.29 -24.44 -6.38
CA THR A 51 -35.56 -23.02 -6.07
C THR A 51 -34.62 -22.56 -4.95
N VAL A 52 -33.52 -21.90 -5.32
CA VAL A 52 -32.68 -21.14 -4.39
C VAL A 52 -33.39 -19.80 -4.20
N VAL A 53 -33.85 -19.53 -2.98
CA VAL A 53 -34.27 -18.18 -2.58
C VAL A 53 -33.00 -17.33 -2.57
N THR A 54 -32.73 -16.65 -3.69
CA THR A 54 -31.68 -15.64 -3.78
C THR A 54 -32.15 -14.42 -2.99
N THR A 55 -31.77 -14.34 -1.72
CA THR A 55 -31.78 -13.09 -0.97
C THR A 55 -30.90 -12.10 -1.72
N ALA A 56 -31.50 -11.06 -2.29
CA ALA A 56 -30.79 -10.03 -3.02
C ALA A 56 -29.76 -9.38 -2.08
N ALA A 57 -28.48 -9.47 -2.45
CA ALA A 57 -27.41 -8.76 -1.78
C ALA A 57 -27.72 -7.24 -1.79
N PRO A 58 -27.51 -6.52 -0.68
CA PRO A 58 -27.77 -5.09 -0.62
C PRO A 58 -26.90 -4.38 -1.67
N LYS A 59 -27.57 -3.67 -2.60
CA LYS A 59 -26.91 -2.83 -3.59
C LYS A 59 -26.05 -1.79 -2.86
N PRO A 60 -24.76 -1.63 -3.18
CA PRO A 60 -23.93 -0.59 -2.60
C PRO A 60 -24.62 0.76 -2.76
N ALA A 61 -24.82 1.47 -1.66
CA ALA A 61 -25.43 2.79 -1.69
C ALA A 61 -24.61 3.68 -2.62
N THR A 62 -25.27 4.27 -3.62
CA THR A 62 -24.64 5.30 -4.45
C THR A 62 -24.25 6.45 -3.52
N PRO A 63 -22.97 6.89 -3.49
CA PRO A 63 -22.59 7.96 -2.60
C PRO A 63 -23.46 9.20 -2.88
N THR A 64 -23.86 9.92 -1.85
CA THR A 64 -24.63 11.16 -2.01
C THR A 64 -23.76 12.26 -1.44
N GLY A 65 -23.13 13.03 -2.32
CA GLY A 65 -22.18 14.08 -1.95
C GLY A 65 -21.72 14.86 -3.18
N PRO A 66 -21.03 16.00 -3.00
CA PRO A 66 -20.44 16.71 -4.13
C PRO A 66 -19.40 15.80 -4.79
N TYR A 67 -19.63 15.49 -6.06
CA TYR A 67 -18.69 14.79 -6.91
C TYR A 67 -17.88 15.80 -7.72
N GLY A 68 -16.59 15.54 -7.89
CA GLY A 68 -15.72 16.43 -8.65
C GLY A 68 -14.30 15.91 -8.75
N GLU A 69 -13.47 16.63 -9.50
CA GLU A 69 -12.05 16.35 -9.63
C GLU A 69 -11.27 17.13 -8.56
N LEU A 70 -10.51 16.41 -7.72
CA LEU A 70 -9.55 17.02 -6.81
C LEU A 70 -8.16 17.03 -7.48
N ARG A 71 -7.63 18.23 -7.74
CA ARG A 71 -6.27 18.43 -8.28
C ARG A 71 -5.33 18.83 -7.15
N ILE A 72 -4.33 17.99 -6.87
CA ILE A 72 -3.32 18.23 -5.86
C ILE A 72 -1.98 18.50 -6.56
N ALA A 73 -1.41 19.69 -6.34
CA ALA A 73 -0.05 19.97 -6.78
C ALA A 73 0.95 19.34 -5.80
N ILE A 74 1.83 18.48 -6.30
CA ILE A 74 2.96 17.95 -5.52
C ILE A 74 4.27 18.43 -6.11
N ALA A 75 5.25 18.73 -5.25
CA ALA A 75 6.52 19.33 -5.66
C ALA A 75 7.34 18.41 -6.58
N SER A 76 7.21 17.10 -6.45
CA SER A 76 7.87 16.12 -7.33
C SER A 76 7.23 14.73 -7.20
N PHE A 77 7.19 14.00 -8.31
CA PHE A 77 6.89 12.55 -8.38
C PHE A 77 8.16 11.68 -8.48
N SER A 78 9.36 12.29 -8.61
CA SER A 78 10.60 11.63 -9.07
C SER A 78 11.21 10.57 -8.12
N GLY A 79 10.50 10.19 -7.07
CA GLY A 79 10.83 9.08 -6.16
C GLY A 79 9.59 8.35 -5.64
N ALA A 80 8.44 8.52 -6.32
CA ALA A 80 7.18 7.91 -5.93
C ALA A 80 7.24 6.40 -6.15
N VAL A 81 7.21 5.66 -5.04
CA VAL A 81 7.13 4.21 -5.03
C VAL A 81 5.76 3.86 -4.46
N LEU A 82 4.96 3.16 -5.26
CA LEU A 82 3.59 2.74 -4.89
C LEU A 82 3.57 1.52 -3.96
N ASP A 83 4.74 0.97 -3.65
CA ASP A 83 4.90 -0.05 -2.64
C ASP A 83 5.18 0.61 -1.28
N PRO A 84 4.25 0.53 -0.30
CA PRO A 84 4.41 1.15 1.02
C PRO A 84 5.62 0.59 1.80
N THR A 85 6.13 -0.58 1.41
CA THR A 85 7.28 -1.22 2.08
C THR A 85 8.64 -0.76 1.52
N GLN A 86 8.65 -0.12 0.35
CA GLN A 86 9.89 0.29 -0.35
C GLN A 86 10.18 1.79 -0.29
N GLY A 87 9.16 2.62 -0.06
CA GLY A 87 9.32 4.08 0.04
C GLY A 87 9.88 4.55 1.38
N SER A 88 10.45 5.75 1.41
CA SER A 88 10.57 6.50 2.65
C SER A 88 9.18 6.96 3.09
N ILE A 89 8.78 6.65 4.32
CA ILE A 89 7.44 6.92 4.89
C ILE A 89 7.04 8.39 4.70
N SER A 90 8.00 9.33 4.78
CA SER A 90 7.74 10.76 4.70
C SER A 90 7.46 11.29 3.29
N ASN A 91 8.00 10.66 2.24
CA ASN A 91 7.97 11.25 0.89
C ASN A 91 6.72 10.82 0.08
N ASN A 92 6.11 9.68 0.41
CA ASN A 92 5.03 9.10 -0.39
C ASN A 92 3.67 9.09 0.32
N TRP A 93 3.55 9.69 1.51
CA TRP A 93 2.30 9.67 2.28
C TRP A 93 1.10 10.24 1.51
N ASN A 94 1.30 11.35 0.80
CA ASN A 94 0.27 12.00 -0.01
C ASN A 94 -0.22 11.11 -1.17
N LEU A 95 0.60 10.16 -1.62
CA LEU A 95 0.28 9.25 -2.71
C LEU A 95 -0.30 7.92 -2.21
N LEU A 96 0.19 7.42 -1.07
CA LEU A 96 -0.20 6.12 -0.53
C LEU A 96 -1.46 6.19 0.33
N SER A 97 -1.69 7.28 1.06
CA SER A 97 -2.84 7.42 1.96
C SER A 97 -4.23 7.30 1.31
N PRO A 98 -4.44 7.66 0.03
CA PRO A 98 -5.71 7.39 -0.66
C PRO A 98 -5.86 5.93 -1.12
N ILE A 99 -4.76 5.17 -1.19
CA ILE A 99 -4.73 3.82 -1.78
C ILE A 99 -4.70 2.73 -0.69
N PHE A 100 -3.97 2.96 0.39
CA PHE A 100 -3.72 1.98 1.45
C PHE A 100 -4.30 2.45 2.79
N ASP A 101 -4.74 1.49 3.59
CA ASP A 101 -5.08 1.69 4.99
C ASP A 101 -4.03 1.02 5.90
N TRP A 102 -3.92 1.49 7.14
CA TRP A 102 -2.94 1.02 8.11
C TRP A 102 -3.62 0.18 9.19
N PHE A 103 -2.86 -0.68 9.88
CA PHE A 103 -3.35 -1.46 11.02
C PHE A 103 -3.99 -0.56 12.07
N LEU A 104 -3.23 0.45 12.51
CA LEU A 104 -3.61 1.46 13.47
C LEU A 104 -3.36 2.85 12.88
N ARG A 105 -4.07 3.84 13.39
CA ARG A 105 -3.89 5.25 13.03
C ARG A 105 -3.29 6.00 14.20
N VAL A 106 -2.39 6.93 13.92
CA VAL A 106 -1.92 7.89 14.94
C VAL A 106 -2.86 9.09 14.92
N LYS A 107 -3.54 9.34 16.04
CA LYS A 107 -4.44 10.48 16.23
C LYS A 107 -3.65 11.77 16.48
N PRO A 108 -4.27 12.95 16.29
CA PRO A 108 -3.74 14.19 16.84
C PRO A 108 -3.45 14.01 18.35
N GLY A 109 -2.23 14.32 18.78
CA GLY A 109 -1.76 14.04 20.15
C GLY A 109 -0.91 12.78 20.29
N GLY A 110 -0.73 11.99 19.23
CA GLY A 110 0.18 10.83 19.21
C GLY A 110 -0.44 9.53 19.73
N GLU A 111 -1.70 9.57 20.18
CA GLU A 111 -2.41 8.38 20.61
C GLU A 111 -2.70 7.43 19.45
N LEU A 112 -2.69 6.13 19.71
CA LEU A 112 -3.10 5.12 18.74
C LEU A 112 -4.64 5.04 18.68
N GLY A 113 -5.15 4.93 17.47
CA GLY A 113 -6.56 4.78 17.13
C GLY A 113 -6.79 3.64 16.15
N PRO A 114 -8.05 3.25 15.96
CA PRO A 114 -8.41 2.16 15.07
C PRO A 114 -8.07 2.49 13.61
N GLY A 115 -7.39 1.55 12.95
CA GLY A 115 -7.22 1.48 11.50
C GLY A 115 -8.03 0.30 10.99
N VAL A 116 -7.47 -0.56 10.13
CA VAL A 116 -8.14 -1.84 9.77
C VAL A 116 -8.35 -2.74 10.99
N VAL A 117 -7.53 -2.57 12.02
CA VAL A 117 -7.70 -3.16 13.35
C VAL A 117 -8.55 -2.22 14.21
N GLU A 118 -9.62 -2.74 14.80
CA GLU A 118 -10.50 -1.98 15.70
C GLU A 118 -10.10 -2.09 17.18
N LYS A 119 -9.46 -3.19 17.55
CA LYS A 119 -9.08 -3.48 18.94
C LYS A 119 -7.76 -4.24 18.98
N TRP A 120 -6.94 -3.95 19.97
CA TRP A 120 -5.70 -4.68 20.24
C TRP A 120 -5.51 -4.90 21.73
N GLU A 121 -4.89 -6.03 22.07
CA GLU A 121 -4.65 -6.45 23.45
C GLU A 121 -3.21 -6.93 23.61
N LEU A 122 -2.55 -6.46 24.66
CA LEU A 122 -1.23 -6.96 25.06
C LEU A 122 -1.40 -7.85 26.29
N SER A 123 -1.01 -9.12 26.18
CA SER A 123 -1.05 -10.09 27.28
C SER A 123 0.28 -10.83 27.35
N GLY A 124 1.11 -10.48 28.34
CA GLY A 124 2.47 -11.02 28.46
C GLY A 124 3.33 -10.61 27.25
N ASN A 125 3.84 -11.59 26.52
CA ASN A 125 4.59 -11.39 25.27
C ASN A 125 3.73 -11.47 24.00
N ALA A 126 2.41 -11.60 24.13
CA ALA A 126 1.51 -11.73 22.99
C ALA A 126 0.74 -10.43 22.72
N LEU A 127 0.77 -9.96 21.47
CA LEU A 127 -0.05 -8.88 20.95
C LEU A 127 -1.15 -9.48 20.06
N THR A 128 -2.41 -9.25 20.42
CA THR A 128 -3.57 -9.71 19.66
C THR A 128 -4.23 -8.54 18.97
N PHE A 129 -4.44 -8.65 17.65
CA PHE A 129 -5.16 -7.69 16.83
C PHE A 129 -6.51 -8.26 16.39
N HIS A 130 -7.56 -7.45 16.53
CA HIS A 130 -8.90 -7.75 16.02
C HIS A 130 -9.24 -6.82 14.85
N PHE A 131 -9.47 -7.42 13.69
CA PHE A 131 -9.76 -6.73 12.44
C PHE A 131 -11.24 -6.39 12.33
N ARG A 132 -11.54 -5.22 11.73
CA ARG A 132 -12.91 -4.87 11.37
C ARG A 132 -13.44 -5.83 10.31
N LYS A 133 -14.69 -6.25 10.46
CA LYS A 133 -15.38 -7.12 9.50
C LYS A 133 -15.92 -6.33 8.31
N GLY A 134 -15.97 -6.99 7.15
CA GLY A 134 -16.57 -6.42 5.93
C GLY A 134 -15.73 -5.36 5.22
N ILE A 135 -14.45 -5.19 5.59
CA ILE A 135 -13.51 -4.43 4.76
C ILE A 135 -13.21 -5.23 3.50
N LYS A 136 -13.26 -4.56 2.36
CA LYS A 136 -12.90 -5.14 1.06
C LYS A 136 -11.73 -4.41 0.43
N PHE A 137 -10.90 -5.16 -0.25
CA PHE A 137 -9.93 -4.61 -1.18
C PHE A 137 -10.64 -4.06 -2.42
N SER A 138 -9.93 -3.24 -3.20
CA SER A 138 -10.46 -2.64 -4.43
C SER A 138 -10.82 -3.67 -5.51
N ASN A 139 -10.29 -4.89 -5.43
CA ASN A 139 -10.64 -6.03 -6.28
C ASN A 139 -11.90 -6.79 -5.82
N GLY A 140 -12.47 -6.45 -4.65
CA GLY A 140 -13.68 -7.05 -4.08
C GLY A 140 -13.43 -8.14 -3.04
N ASP A 141 -12.19 -8.62 -2.89
CA ASP A 141 -11.83 -9.63 -1.90
C ASP A 141 -11.99 -9.07 -0.48
N ASP A 142 -12.37 -9.92 0.46
CA ASP A 142 -12.43 -9.54 1.87
C ASP A 142 -11.03 -9.41 2.47
N LEU A 143 -10.82 -8.39 3.28
CA LEU A 143 -9.61 -8.23 4.07
C LEU A 143 -9.69 -9.09 5.32
N THR A 144 -8.68 -9.93 5.52
CA THR A 144 -8.59 -10.89 6.64
C THR A 144 -7.30 -10.71 7.44
N ALA A 145 -7.23 -11.39 8.59
CA ALA A 145 -6.03 -11.46 9.42
C ALA A 145 -4.84 -12.15 8.71
N GLU A 146 -5.09 -13.05 7.75
CA GLU A 146 -4.03 -13.66 6.93
C GLU A 146 -3.35 -12.63 6.03
N ASP A 147 -4.10 -11.67 5.46
CA ASP A 147 -3.52 -10.58 4.67
C ASP A 147 -2.66 -9.66 5.54
N GLY A 148 -3.10 -9.46 6.79
CA GLY A 148 -2.33 -8.76 7.81
C GLY A 148 -1.01 -9.46 8.12
N LYS A 149 -1.06 -10.78 8.36
CA LYS A 149 0.12 -11.62 8.58
C LYS A 149 1.08 -11.55 7.39
N ALA A 150 0.59 -11.77 6.17
CA ALA A 150 1.39 -11.71 4.96
C ALA A 150 2.08 -10.34 4.77
N SER A 151 1.40 -9.26 5.15
CA SER A 151 1.97 -7.90 5.11
C SER A 151 3.14 -7.72 6.08
N ILE A 152 3.04 -8.27 7.30
CA ILE A 152 4.12 -8.23 8.30
C ILE A 152 5.28 -9.13 7.87
N GLU A 153 5.00 -10.34 7.36
CA GLU A 153 6.03 -11.25 6.85
C GLU A 153 6.83 -10.62 5.72
N ARG A 154 6.15 -9.95 4.78
CA ARG A 154 6.81 -9.20 3.70
C ARG A 154 7.72 -8.10 4.25
N GLN A 155 7.28 -7.36 5.26
CA GLN A 155 8.12 -6.33 5.88
C GLN A 155 9.34 -6.95 6.59
N ALA A 156 9.14 -8.04 7.33
CA ALA A 156 10.20 -8.77 8.02
C ALA A 156 11.21 -9.43 7.06
N ALA A 157 10.82 -9.70 5.81
CA ALA A 157 11.72 -10.24 4.78
C ALA A 157 12.60 -9.17 4.11
N MET A 158 12.37 -7.88 4.38
CA MET A 158 13.10 -6.81 3.69
C MET A 158 14.54 -6.63 4.21
N ASN A 159 15.41 -6.10 3.36
CA ASN A 159 16.73 -5.62 3.76
C ASN A 159 16.66 -4.13 4.14
N ARG A 160 16.04 -3.82 5.28
CA ARG A 160 15.85 -2.45 5.79
C ARG A 160 16.31 -2.35 7.24
N PHE A 161 16.72 -1.15 7.64
CA PHE A 161 17.29 -0.91 8.98
C PHE A 161 16.34 -1.29 10.14
N TYR A 162 15.02 -1.13 9.94
CA TYR A 162 14.01 -1.45 10.96
C TYR A 162 13.67 -2.95 11.05
N VAL A 163 14.14 -3.78 10.11
CA VAL A 163 13.81 -5.22 10.10
C VAL A 163 14.49 -5.98 11.24
N ALA A 164 15.67 -5.53 11.68
CA ALA A 164 16.32 -6.10 12.85
C ALA A 164 15.48 -5.93 14.12
N GLU A 165 14.80 -4.79 14.26
CA GLU A 165 13.87 -4.54 15.35
C GLU A 165 12.66 -5.47 15.25
N ILE A 166 12.00 -5.54 14.09
CA ILE A 166 10.87 -6.45 13.85
C ILE A 166 11.25 -7.89 14.23
N LYS A 167 12.37 -8.40 13.73
CA LYS A 167 12.85 -9.76 14.03
C LYS A 167 13.27 -9.96 15.49
N GLY A 168 13.55 -8.88 16.22
CA GLY A 168 13.94 -8.95 17.62
C GLY A 168 12.79 -9.29 18.56
N TRP A 169 11.57 -8.90 18.21
CA TRP A 169 10.36 -9.17 19.02
C TRP A 169 9.38 -10.14 18.35
N LEU A 170 9.53 -10.40 17.04
CA LEU A 170 8.67 -11.30 16.27
C LEU A 170 9.21 -12.74 16.30
N SER A 171 8.66 -13.56 17.20
CA SER A 171 8.90 -15.00 17.32
C SER A 171 7.92 -15.81 16.45
N SER A 172 6.62 -15.49 16.47
CA SER A 172 5.59 -16.20 15.69
C SER A 172 4.35 -15.35 15.39
N MET A 173 3.60 -15.75 14.37
CA MET A 173 2.29 -15.18 14.01
C MET A 173 1.26 -16.27 13.73
N GLU A 174 0.12 -16.18 14.43
CA GLU A 174 -0.99 -17.13 14.36
C GLU A 174 -2.28 -16.41 13.99
N VAL A 175 -3.09 -17.05 13.16
CA VAL A 175 -4.40 -16.55 12.73
C VAL A 175 -5.46 -17.57 13.18
N PRO A 176 -5.93 -17.49 14.44
CA PRO A 176 -6.90 -18.45 14.97
C PRO A 176 -8.28 -18.36 14.29
N ASP A 177 -8.62 -17.20 13.72
CA ASP A 177 -9.84 -16.97 12.96
C ASP A 177 -9.63 -15.85 11.91
N PRO A 178 -10.54 -15.67 10.94
CA PRO A 178 -10.34 -14.72 9.83
C PRO A 178 -10.13 -13.25 10.22
N TYR A 179 -10.43 -12.86 11.47
CA TYR A 179 -10.36 -11.48 11.94
C TYR A 179 -9.48 -11.32 13.18
N THR A 180 -8.71 -12.33 13.57
CA THR A 180 -7.80 -12.26 14.71
C THR A 180 -6.39 -12.63 14.29
N LEU A 181 -5.42 -11.76 14.58
CA LEU A 181 -3.99 -12.02 14.40
C LEU A 181 -3.29 -11.95 15.76
N VAL A 182 -2.61 -13.02 16.16
CA VAL A 182 -1.82 -13.08 17.38
C VAL A 182 -0.35 -13.10 17.02
N ILE A 183 0.41 -12.16 17.60
CA ILE A 183 1.84 -12.01 17.38
C ILE A 183 2.58 -12.24 18.70
N ARG A 184 3.65 -13.02 18.68
CA ARG A 184 4.53 -13.35 19.82
C ARG A 184 5.99 -13.21 19.44
#